data_AF-A0AA51QZR8-F1
#
_entry.id   AF-A0AA51QZR8-F1
#
_cell.length_a   1.000
_cell.length_b   1.000
_cell.length_c   1.000
_cell.angle_alpha   90.00
_cell.angle_beta   90.00
_cell.angle_gamma   90.00
#
_symmetry.space_group_name_H-M   'P 1'
#
loop_
_entity.id
_entity.type
_entity.pdbx_description
1 polymer ?
#
loop_
_entity_poly.entity_id
_entity_poly.type
_entity_poly.pdbx_seq_one_letter_code
_entity_poly.pdbx_strand_id
1 'polypeptide(L)'
;MIYYKVEDYYICHNNKKLKFEKRIYRKNKYGFKSESKVYLCNDCLNCIYSSDCINMKNKTGLKRIYVSEGFEELRKESEKI
;
A
#
# COMPACT_ATOMS: atom_id res chain seq x y z
N MET A 1 5.38 -0.67 -9.07
CA MET A 1 5.71 -1.59 -7.97
C MET A 1 5.25 -2.98 -8.38
N ILE A 2 6.00 -4.03 -8.03
CA ILE A 2 5.67 -5.41 -8.38
C ILE A 2 5.00 -6.07 -7.16
N TYR A 3 3.92 -6.81 -7.39
CA TYR A 3 3.23 -7.60 -6.37
C TYR A 3 3.54 -9.09 -6.54
N TYR A 4 3.98 -9.73 -5.45
CA TYR A 4 4.26 -11.16 -5.40
C TYR A 4 3.13 -11.87 -4.67
N LYS A 5 2.20 -12.44 -5.45
CA LYS A 5 0.95 -13.04 -4.94
C LYS A 5 1.17 -14.22 -3.99
N VAL A 6 2.20 -15.04 -4.24
CA VAL A 6 2.46 -16.27 -3.45
C VAL A 6 2.89 -15.95 -2.03
N GLU A 7 3.74 -14.95 -1.86
CA GLU A 7 4.30 -14.55 -0.57
C GLU A 7 3.61 -13.29 0.03
N ASP A 8 2.56 -12.78 -0.63
CA ASP A 8 1.78 -11.59 -0.25
C ASP A 8 2.64 -10.37 0.16
N TYR A 9 3.47 -9.91 -0.76
CA TYR A 9 4.25 -8.68 -0.57
C TYR A 9 4.40 -7.85 -1.83
N TYR A 10 4.73 -6.57 -1.65
CA TYR A 10 5.12 -5.67 -2.72
C TYR A 10 6.61 -5.38 -2.68
N ILE A 11 7.22 -5.09 -3.84
CA ILE A 11 8.58 -4.54 -3.91
C ILE A 11 8.51 -3.03 -4.13
N CYS A 12 9.18 -2.27 -3.25
CA CYS A 12 9.36 -0.83 -3.40
C CYS A 12 10.42 -0.51 -4.47
N HIS A 13 10.56 0.77 -4.81
CA HIS A 13 11.58 1.22 -5.78
C HIS A 13 13.01 0.89 -5.35
N ASN A 14 13.30 0.85 -4.03
CA ASN A 14 14.59 0.47 -3.47
C ASN A 14 14.76 -1.06 -3.28
N ASN A 15 14.01 -1.88 -4.01
CA ASN A 15 14.05 -3.34 -3.92
C ASN A 15 13.80 -3.95 -2.53
N LYS A 16 13.15 -3.20 -1.62
CA LYS A 16 12.75 -3.70 -0.29
C LYS A 16 11.32 -4.25 -0.33
N LYS A 17 11.10 -5.32 0.45
CA LYS A 17 9.78 -5.96 0.60
C LYS A 17 8.88 -5.12 1.50
N LEU A 18 7.67 -4.80 1.03
CA LEU A 18 6.57 -4.33 1.86
C LEU A 18 5.72 -5.53 2.23
N LYS A 19 5.76 -5.91 3.51
CA LYS A 19 4.99 -7.05 4.03
C LYS A 19 3.63 -6.59 4.55
N PHE A 20 2.66 -7.50 4.56
CA PHE A 20 1.37 -7.23 5.19
C PHE A 20 1.55 -6.77 6.65
N GLU A 21 1.02 -5.61 6.99
CA GLU A 21 1.03 -5.06 8.34
C GLU A 21 -0.32 -5.34 9.02
N LYS A 22 -1.41 -4.94 8.37
CA LYS A 22 -2.77 -5.05 8.92
C LYS A 22 -3.81 -4.80 7.85
N ARG A 23 -5.05 -5.12 8.20
CA ARG A 23 -6.24 -4.73 7.45
C ARG A 23 -6.92 -3.55 8.14
N ILE A 24 -7.39 -2.59 7.35
CA ILE A 24 -8.13 -1.43 7.86
C ILE A 24 -9.51 -1.37 7.24
N TYR A 25 -10.46 -0.87 8.03
CA TYR A 25 -11.83 -0.63 7.63
C TYR A 25 -12.12 0.85 7.75
N ARG A 26 -12.71 1.44 6.73
CA ARG A 26 -13.16 2.84 6.75
C ARG A 26 -14.63 2.89 6.39
N LYS A 27 -15.38 3.68 7.14
CA LYS A 27 -16.79 3.98 6.83
C LYS A 27 -16.87 5.42 6.37
N ASN A 28 -17.48 5.67 5.22
CA ASN A 28 -17.72 7.04 4.76
C ASN A 28 -18.99 7.62 5.41
N LYS A 29 -19.25 8.91 5.18
CA LYS A 29 -20.43 9.62 5.71
C LYS A 29 -21.78 9.02 5.26
N TYR A 30 -21.80 8.30 4.13
CA TYR A 30 -22.99 7.64 3.58
C TYR A 30 -23.17 6.19 4.06
N GLY A 31 -22.28 5.72 4.93
CA GLY A 31 -22.36 4.40 5.52
C GLY A 31 -21.68 3.27 4.75
N PHE A 32 -21.12 3.56 3.57
CA PHE A 32 -20.34 2.59 2.80
C PHE A 32 -19.06 2.22 3.56
N LYS A 33 -18.81 0.91 3.69
CA LYS A 33 -17.63 0.35 4.33
C LYS A 33 -16.63 -0.07 3.25
N SER A 34 -15.43 0.48 3.28
CA SER A 34 -14.31 0.03 2.47
C SER A 34 -13.27 -0.69 3.31
N GLU A 35 -12.63 -1.66 2.68
CA GLU A 35 -11.57 -2.47 3.26
C GLU A 35 -10.27 -2.23 2.48
N SER A 36 -9.15 -2.15 3.20
CA SER A 36 -7.83 -2.05 2.58
C SER A 36 -6.80 -2.84 3.37
N LYS A 37 -5.95 -3.56 2.65
CA LYS A 37 -4.72 -4.16 3.18
C LYS A 37 -3.63 -3.10 3.24
N VAL A 38 -2.92 -3.05 4.36
CA VAL A 38 -1.79 -2.16 4.57
C VAL A 38 -0.52 -2.97 4.49
N TYR A 39 0.42 -2.54 3.66
CA TYR A 39 1.74 -3.14 3.55
C TYR A 39 2.81 -2.14 3.97
N LEU A 40 3.78 -2.61 4.77
CA LEU A 40 4.82 -1.80 5.40
C LEU A 40 6.22 -2.22 4.95
N CYS A 41 7.06 -1.24 4.62
CA CYS A 41 8.51 -1.41 4.49
C CYS A 41 9.18 -1.05 5.82
N ASN A 42 9.93 -2.00 6.42
CA ASN A 42 10.68 -1.75 7.66
C ASN A 42 12.06 -1.12 7.40
N ASP A 43 12.58 -1.23 6.18
CA ASP A 43 13.95 -0.79 5.82
C ASP A 43 13.98 0.61 5.18
N CYS A 44 13.33 1.60 5.80
CA CYS A 44 13.23 2.96 5.23
C CYS A 44 14.18 4.00 5.83
N LEU A 45 14.77 3.75 6.99
CA LEU A 45 15.49 4.76 7.78
C LEU A 45 16.73 5.36 7.09
N ASN A 46 17.36 4.64 6.17
CA ASN A 46 18.52 5.11 5.37
C ASN A 46 18.27 5.03 3.86
N CYS A 47 17.00 5.11 3.44
CA CYS A 47 16.64 5.01 2.04
C CYS A 47 16.81 6.38 1.36
N ILE A 48 17.63 6.47 0.31
CA ILE A 48 17.82 7.71 -0.47
C ILE A 48 16.52 8.19 -1.13
N TYR A 49 15.58 7.27 -1.38
CA TYR A 49 14.28 7.56 -1.97
C TYR A 49 13.21 7.90 -0.92
N SER A 50 13.56 7.91 0.38
CA SER A 50 12.58 8.07 1.47
C SER A 50 11.83 9.40 1.40
N SER A 51 12.50 10.49 1.02
CA SER A 51 11.90 11.83 0.86
C SER A 51 10.74 11.83 -0.13
N ASP A 52 10.90 11.11 -1.24
CA ASP A 52 9.91 11.08 -2.32
C ASP A 52 8.87 9.98 -2.10
N CYS A 53 9.24 8.91 -1.39
CA CYS A 53 8.39 7.75 -1.15
C CYS A 53 7.49 7.85 0.08
N ILE A 54 7.87 8.64 1.08
CA ILE A 54 7.24 8.71 2.40
C ILE A 54 6.74 10.14 2.60
N ASN A 55 5.42 10.30 2.62
CA ASN A 55 4.84 11.61 2.91
C ASN A 55 5.21 12.02 4.35
N MET A 56 5.75 13.22 4.52
CA MET A 56 6.24 13.77 5.80
C MET A 56 5.20 13.72 6.93
N LYS A 57 3.89 13.62 6.62
CA LYS A 57 2.82 13.41 7.59
C LYS A 57 2.86 12.03 8.28
N ASN A 58 3.64 11.08 7.78
CA ASN A 58 3.77 9.75 8.37
C ASN A 58 4.80 9.77 9.52
N LYS A 59 4.29 9.86 10.75
CA LYS A 59 5.07 9.97 12.00
C LYS A 59 6.14 8.88 12.20
N THR A 60 6.01 7.73 11.54
CA THR A 60 6.94 6.60 11.72
C THR A 60 8.17 6.64 10.81
N GLY A 61 8.17 7.49 9.76
CA GLY A 61 9.25 7.48 8.77
C GLY A 61 9.35 6.19 7.94
N LEU A 62 8.32 5.33 7.95
CA LEU A 62 8.29 4.07 7.22
C LEU A 62 7.27 4.12 6.07
N LYS A 63 7.62 3.52 4.92
CA LYS A 63 6.72 3.48 3.74
C LYS A 63 5.55 2.53 4.01
N ARG A 64 4.33 3.04 3.91
CA ARG A 64 3.09 2.25 3.88
C ARG A 64 2.37 2.44 2.55
N ILE A 65 1.80 1.36 2.02
CA ILE A 65 0.83 1.42 0.93
C ILE A 65 -0.50 0.82 1.41
N TYR A 66 -1.59 1.32 0.86
CA TYR A 66 -2.95 0.88 1.16
C TYR A 66 -3.54 0.34 -0.15
N VAL A 67 -3.88 -0.94 -0.16
CA VAL A 67 -4.42 -1.62 -1.34
C VAL A 67 -5.82 -2.09 -1.03
N SER A 68 -6.78 -1.67 -1.85
CA SER A 68 -8.14 -2.19 -1.80
C SER A 68 -8.34 -3.15 -2.97
N GLU A 69 -8.48 -4.44 -2.69
CA GLU A 69 -8.57 -5.49 -3.71
C GLU A 69 -9.76 -5.23 -4.66
N GLY A 70 -10.94 -4.93 -4.10
CA GLY A 70 -12.12 -4.62 -4.91
C GLY A 70 -11.97 -3.36 -5.77
N PHE A 71 -11.22 -2.34 -5.30
CA PHE A 71 -10.95 -1.15 -6.12
C PHE A 71 -10.04 -1.47 -7.30
N GLU A 72 -8.98 -2.26 -7.09
CA GLU A 72 -8.07 -2.66 -8.17
C GLU A 72 -8.75 -3.55 -9.22
N GLU A 73 -9.70 -4.39 -8.81
CA GLU A 73 -10.51 -5.20 -9.73
C GLU A 73 -11.39 -4.30 -10.63
N LEU A 74 -12.16 -3.39 -10.02
CA LEU A 74 -13.00 -2.43 -10.76
C LEU A 74 -12.18 -1.56 -11.72
N ARG A 75 -10.97 -1.13 -11.30
CA ARG A 75 -10.07 -0.35 -12.14
C ARG A 75 -9.63 -1.13 -13.38
N LYS A 76 -9.22 -2.39 -13.20
CA LYS A 76 -8.86 -3.28 -14.32
C LYS A 76 -10.02 -3.53 -15.27
N GLU A 77 -11.25 -3.57 -14.77
CA GLU A 77 -12.44 -3.72 -15.61
C GLU A 77 -12.68 -2.46 -16.45
N SER A 78 -12.55 -1.27 -15.85
CA SER A 78 -12.68 0.00 -16.56
C SER A 78 -11.61 0.24 -17.62
N GLU A 79 -10.40 -0.30 -17.45
CA GLU A 79 -9.28 -0.16 -18.39
C GLU A 79 -9.40 -1.11 -19.60
N LYS A 80 -10.37 -2.04 -19.62
CA LYS A 80 -10.61 -2.98 -20.74
C LYS A 80 -11.49 -2.41 -21.86
N ILE A 81 -11.82 -1.11 -21.80
CA ILE A 81 -12.68 -0.40 -22.76
C ILE A 81 -11.85 0.06 -23.96
#